data_AF-A0A3N5MN50-F1
#
_entry.id   AF-A0A3N5MN50-F1
#
_cell.length_a   1.000
_cell.length_b   1.000
_cell.length_c   1.000
_cell.angle_alpha   90.00
_cell.angle_beta   90.00
_cell.angle_gamma   90.00
#
_symmetry.space_group_name_H-M   'P 1'
#
loop_
_entity.id
_entity.type
_entity.pdbx_description
1 polymer ?
#
loop_
_entity_poly.entity_id
_entity_poly.type
_entity_poly.pdbx_seq_one_letter_code
_entity_poly.pdbx_strand_id
1 'polypeptide(L)'
;MRRLIISLFLLMLPLGVPRADVSVGVGIAVPGVSIGVRVPAYPRLVRVPDYPVYYDPQIDVNLFFYDGMYWVFAADDWYVSDWYDGPWRLVARVDVPVYLLRVPVHYYRRPPPYFRGWPARSPPPWDEYWGRGWTEHRSGWDGRDRRPPPPRAPLPTYQRRFSGEHYPRGLAEQGAIRNEHYRYQPRDPVVQKHYRNERGAGGPQERGRGERH
;
A
#
# COMPACT_ATOMS: atom_id res chain seq x y z
N MET A 1 66.72 41.31 19.56
CA MET A 1 66.46 40.00 20.21
C MET A 1 65.00 39.62 19.98
N ARG A 2 64.78 38.38 19.49
CA ARG A 2 63.61 37.48 19.61
C ARG A 2 62.37 38.12 20.28
N ARG A 3 61.16 38.05 19.71
CA ARG A 3 60.32 36.82 19.67
C ARG A 3 59.15 36.97 18.68
N LEU A 4 58.89 35.89 17.95
CA LEU A 4 57.64 35.61 17.24
C LEU A 4 56.45 35.59 18.21
N ILE A 5 55.31 36.16 17.82
CA ILE A 5 54.00 35.70 18.28
C ILE A 5 53.11 35.54 17.05
N ILE A 6 52.91 34.26 16.69
CA ILE A 6 51.97 33.78 15.69
C ILE A 6 50.60 33.76 16.40
N SER A 7 49.69 34.66 16.03
CA SER A 7 48.30 34.59 16.48
C SER A 7 47.49 33.78 15.47
N LEU A 8 47.24 32.54 15.88
CA LEU A 8 46.43 31.51 15.26
C LEU A 8 45.00 32.02 14.98
N PHE A 9 44.64 32.18 13.72
CA PHE A 9 43.25 32.38 13.29
C PHE A 9 42.48 31.09 13.57
N LEU A 10 41.66 31.11 14.63
CA LEU A 10 40.72 30.05 14.94
C LEU A 10 39.58 30.10 13.91
N LEU A 11 39.66 29.24 12.90
CA LEU A 11 38.62 29.01 11.90
C LEU A 11 37.40 28.40 12.60
N MET A 12 36.40 29.23 12.92
CA MET A 12 35.08 28.77 13.36
C MET A 12 34.38 28.07 12.20
N LEU A 13 34.50 26.74 12.16
CA LEU A 13 33.69 25.87 11.31
C LEU A 13 32.24 25.89 11.85
N PRO A 14 31.23 26.31 11.08
CA PRO A 14 29.85 26.02 11.46
C PRO A 14 29.65 24.51 11.34
N LEU A 15 29.43 23.84 12.47
CA LEU A 15 28.82 22.50 12.50
C LEU A 15 27.45 22.64 11.86
N GLY A 16 27.37 22.36 10.56
CA GLY A 16 26.11 22.21 9.86
C GLY A 16 25.29 21.16 10.57
N VAL A 17 24.16 21.57 11.16
CA VAL A 17 23.16 20.66 11.67
C VAL A 17 22.77 19.75 10.49
N PRO A 18 22.84 18.42 10.59
CA PRO A 18 22.30 17.58 9.54
C PRO A 18 20.82 17.94 9.42
N ARG A 19 20.44 18.57 8.30
CA ARG A 19 19.03 18.66 7.93
C ARG A 19 18.61 17.22 7.69
N ALA A 20 17.87 16.66 8.64
CA ALA A 20 17.10 15.46 8.36
C ALA A 20 16.17 15.86 7.21
N ASP A 21 16.47 15.38 6.01
CA ASP A 21 15.53 15.42 4.91
C ASP A 21 14.32 14.59 5.36
N VAL A 22 13.34 15.28 5.93
CA VAL A 22 12.00 14.74 6.09
C VAL A 22 11.51 14.56 4.66
N SER A 23 11.68 13.35 4.14
CA SER A 23 10.93 12.89 2.97
C SER A 23 9.46 12.94 3.35
N VAL A 24 8.85 14.11 3.17
CA VAL A 24 7.41 14.24 3.08
C VAL A 24 7.06 13.50 1.80
N GLY A 25 6.71 12.22 1.96
CA GLY A 25 6.23 11.38 0.88
C GLY A 25 4.91 11.93 0.37
N VAL A 26 4.98 12.97 -0.46
CA VAL A 26 3.93 13.26 -1.43
C VAL A 26 3.92 12.04 -2.34
N GLY A 27 2.98 11.13 -2.10
CA GLY A 27 2.81 9.93 -2.90
C GLY A 27 2.48 10.30 -4.34
N ILE A 28 3.52 10.52 -5.15
CA ILE A 28 3.40 10.58 -6.60
C ILE A 28 3.01 9.16 -7.03
N ALA A 29 1.72 8.97 -7.30
CA ALA A 29 1.19 7.74 -7.84
C ALA A 29 1.71 7.59 -9.28
N VAL A 30 2.85 6.92 -9.44
CA VAL A 30 3.33 6.51 -10.75
C VAL A 30 2.37 5.43 -11.27
N PRO A 31 1.75 5.60 -12.45
CA PRO A 31 0.86 4.58 -13.00
C PRO A 31 1.63 3.27 -13.24
N GLY A 32 1.19 2.18 -12.58
CA GLY A 32 1.58 0.80 -12.88
C GLY A 32 3.07 0.48 -12.73
N VAL A 33 3.52 0.25 -11.50
CA VAL A 33 4.88 -0.29 -11.27
C VAL A 33 4.87 -1.79 -11.55
N SER A 34 5.83 -2.26 -12.36
CA SER A 34 6.09 -3.70 -12.50
C SER A 34 6.91 -4.18 -11.31
N ILE A 35 6.26 -4.88 -10.38
CA ILE A 35 6.87 -5.36 -9.13
C ILE A 35 7.19 -6.86 -9.15
N GLY A 36 7.15 -7.49 -10.34
CA GLY A 36 7.36 -8.93 -10.50
C GLY A 36 6.26 -9.81 -9.89
N VAL A 37 5.15 -9.22 -9.43
CA VAL A 37 3.99 -9.94 -8.93
C VAL A 37 3.05 -10.25 -10.09
N ARG A 38 2.79 -11.54 -10.30
CA ARG A 38 1.83 -12.05 -11.28
C ARG A 38 0.84 -12.97 -10.60
N VAL A 39 -0.44 -12.70 -10.83
CA VAL A 39 -1.56 -13.51 -10.37
C VAL A 39 -2.32 -13.92 -11.64
N PRO A 40 -2.03 -15.10 -12.23
CA PRO A 40 -2.45 -15.40 -13.61
C PRO A 40 -3.96 -15.64 -13.76
N ALA A 41 -4.65 -15.99 -12.68
CA ALA A 41 -6.08 -16.25 -12.63
C ALA A 41 -6.66 -15.70 -11.33
N TYR A 42 -7.99 -15.52 -11.31
CA TYR A 42 -8.66 -14.97 -10.14
C TYR A 42 -8.35 -15.78 -8.86
N PRO A 43 -7.87 -15.12 -7.79
CA PRO A 43 -7.40 -15.79 -6.58
C PRO A 43 -8.54 -16.50 -5.82
N ARG A 44 -8.20 -17.62 -5.16
CA ARG A 44 -9.09 -18.34 -4.25
C ARG A 44 -9.09 -17.64 -2.88
N LEU A 45 -9.73 -16.47 -2.84
CA LEU A 45 -9.83 -15.65 -1.64
C LEU A 45 -10.64 -16.35 -0.53
N VAL A 46 -9.97 -16.67 0.58
CA VAL A 46 -10.56 -17.20 1.80
C VAL A 46 -10.41 -16.21 2.94
N ARG A 47 -11.26 -16.31 3.96
CA ARG A 47 -11.31 -15.38 5.08
C ARG A 47 -10.11 -15.58 6.01
N VAL A 48 -9.47 -14.49 6.42
CA VAL A 48 -8.61 -14.45 7.61
C VAL A 48 -9.54 -14.33 8.84
N PRO A 49 -9.65 -15.33 9.74
CA PRO A 49 -10.52 -15.27 10.93
C PRO A 49 -10.32 -14.00 11.74
N ASP A 50 -11.39 -13.39 12.25
CA ASP A 50 -11.36 -12.17 13.09
C ASP A 50 -10.83 -10.88 12.44
N TYR A 51 -10.39 -10.91 11.18
CA TYR A 51 -10.00 -9.70 10.43
C TYR A 51 -10.96 -9.45 9.27
N PRO A 52 -11.24 -8.21 8.84
CA PRO A 52 -12.03 -7.91 7.65
C PRO A 52 -11.30 -8.19 6.31
N VAL A 53 -10.35 -9.14 6.29
CA VAL A 53 -9.37 -9.36 5.21
C VAL A 53 -9.51 -10.76 4.63
N TYR A 54 -9.38 -10.91 3.32
CA TYR A 54 -9.20 -12.21 2.67
C TYR A 54 -7.76 -12.38 2.21
N TYR A 55 -7.32 -13.63 2.05
CA TYR A 55 -6.04 -13.98 1.44
C TYR A 55 -6.21 -15.22 0.56
N ASP A 56 -5.21 -15.55 -0.25
CA ASP A 56 -5.19 -16.80 -1.02
C ASP A 56 -4.08 -17.73 -0.50
N PRO A 57 -4.42 -18.91 0.08
CA PRO A 57 -3.43 -19.84 0.60
C PRO A 57 -2.68 -20.63 -0.48
N GLN A 58 -3.10 -20.57 -1.74
CA GLN A 58 -2.59 -21.41 -2.82
C GLN A 58 -1.57 -20.71 -3.72
N ILE A 59 -1.51 -19.38 -3.68
CA ILE A 59 -0.52 -18.62 -4.44
C ILE A 59 0.67 -18.26 -3.56
N ASP A 60 1.83 -18.16 -4.20
CA ASP A 60 3.08 -17.79 -3.53
C ASP A 60 3.29 -16.28 -3.62
N VAL A 61 2.32 -15.50 -3.14
CA VAL A 61 2.32 -14.03 -3.10
C VAL A 61 1.62 -13.59 -1.82
N ASN A 62 2.12 -12.56 -1.14
CA ASN A 62 1.44 -11.94 0.00
C ASN A 62 0.25 -11.09 -0.47
N LEU A 63 -0.74 -11.73 -1.08
CA LEU A 63 -1.94 -11.09 -1.62
C LEU A 63 -3.04 -11.10 -0.57
N PHE A 64 -3.61 -9.92 -0.33
CA PHE A 64 -4.73 -9.70 0.54
C PHE A 64 -5.84 -8.96 -0.22
N PHE A 65 -7.09 -9.20 0.17
CA PHE A 65 -8.22 -8.40 -0.29
C PHE A 65 -8.88 -7.75 0.92
N TYR A 66 -8.90 -6.43 0.94
CA TYR A 66 -9.44 -5.64 2.04
C TYR A 66 -10.21 -4.45 1.50
N ASP A 67 -11.43 -4.30 2.01
CA ASP A 67 -12.32 -3.17 1.76
C ASP A 67 -12.53 -2.81 0.28
N GLY A 68 -12.57 -3.82 -0.60
CA GLY A 68 -12.87 -3.63 -2.02
C GLY A 68 -11.66 -3.45 -2.93
N MET A 69 -10.44 -3.61 -2.42
CA MET A 69 -9.19 -3.54 -3.18
C MET A 69 -8.25 -4.71 -2.85
N TYR A 70 -7.37 -5.02 -3.79
CA TYR A 70 -6.27 -5.96 -3.64
C TYR A 70 -5.04 -5.25 -3.10
N TRP A 71 -4.37 -5.89 -2.14
CA TRP A 71 -3.19 -5.39 -1.47
C TRP A 71 -2.11 -6.44 -1.55
N VAL A 72 -0.91 -6.05 -1.96
CA VAL A 72 0.25 -6.95 -2.02
C VAL A 72 1.38 -6.37 -1.21
N PHE A 73 2.00 -7.22 -0.38
CA PHE A 73 3.26 -6.88 0.26
C PHE A 73 4.42 -7.60 -0.46
N ALA A 74 5.26 -6.83 -1.16
CA ALA A 74 6.35 -7.35 -1.96
C ALA A 74 7.54 -6.40 -1.88
N ALA A 75 8.77 -6.94 -1.89
CA ALA A 75 10.00 -6.13 -1.85
C ALA A 75 9.98 -5.04 -0.75
N ASP A 76 9.47 -5.39 0.44
CA ASP A 76 9.36 -4.51 1.62
C ASP A 76 8.42 -3.30 1.51
N ASP A 77 7.62 -3.26 0.45
CA ASP A 77 6.63 -2.23 0.21
C ASP A 77 5.21 -2.80 0.05
N TRP A 78 4.23 -1.95 0.35
CA TRP A 78 2.83 -2.24 0.12
C TRP A 78 2.38 -1.66 -1.21
N TYR A 79 1.62 -2.46 -1.95
CA TYR A 79 1.01 -2.07 -3.21
C TYR A 79 -0.47 -2.33 -3.20
N VAL A 80 -1.21 -1.51 -3.95
CA VAL A 80 -2.67 -1.62 -4.06
C VAL A 80 -3.11 -1.65 -5.51
N SER A 81 -4.20 -2.38 -5.78
CA SER A 81 -4.88 -2.38 -7.07
C SER A 81 -6.38 -2.68 -6.91
N ASP A 82 -7.16 -2.19 -7.86
CA ASP A 82 -8.57 -2.56 -8.00
C ASP A 82 -8.77 -3.95 -8.62
N TRP A 83 -7.70 -4.50 -9.21
CA TRP A 83 -7.72 -5.75 -9.96
C TRP A 83 -6.61 -6.71 -9.49
N TYR A 84 -6.88 -8.02 -9.58
CA TYR A 84 -6.08 -9.02 -8.88
C TYR A 84 -4.65 -9.24 -9.42
N ASP A 85 -4.36 -8.86 -10.66
CA ASP A 85 -3.05 -8.94 -11.36
C ASP A 85 -2.52 -7.52 -11.65
N GLY A 86 -2.97 -6.54 -10.87
CA GLY A 86 -2.60 -5.15 -11.06
C GLY A 86 -3.36 -4.44 -12.19
N PRO A 87 -2.87 -3.28 -12.66
CA PRO A 87 -1.58 -2.69 -12.31
C PRO A 87 -1.47 -2.29 -10.83
N TRP A 88 -0.26 -2.36 -10.30
CA TRP A 88 0.03 -2.11 -8.89
C TRP A 88 0.49 -0.67 -8.67
N ARG A 89 0.02 -0.03 -7.59
CA ARG A 89 0.50 1.28 -7.14
C ARG A 89 1.15 1.18 -5.77
N LEU A 90 2.29 1.84 -5.62
CA LEU A 90 3.00 1.94 -4.34
C LEU A 90 2.16 2.69 -3.31
N VAL A 91 2.15 2.19 -2.08
CA VAL A 91 1.48 2.79 -0.94
C VAL A 91 2.51 3.10 0.14
N ALA A 92 2.50 4.34 0.62
CA ALA A 92 3.36 4.72 1.75
C ALA A 92 2.98 3.89 2.99
N ARG A 93 3.98 3.51 3.80
CA ARG A 93 3.79 2.70 5.02
C ARG A 93 2.76 3.30 5.99
N VAL A 94 2.69 4.63 6.05
CA VAL A 94 1.72 5.39 6.87
C VAL A 94 0.33 5.49 6.24
N ASP A 95 0.14 5.00 5.01
CA ASP A 95 -1.11 4.94 4.25
C ASP A 95 -1.54 3.46 4.04
N VAL A 96 -1.10 2.52 4.89
CA VAL A 96 -1.58 1.12 4.87
C VAL A 96 -2.72 0.95 5.88
N PRO A 97 -3.88 0.38 5.51
CA PRO A 97 -4.95 0.10 6.46
C PRO A 97 -4.49 -0.76 7.64
N VAL A 98 -4.93 -0.39 8.85
CA VAL A 98 -4.47 -1.07 10.09
C VAL A 98 -4.83 -2.56 10.12
N TYR A 99 -5.97 -2.94 9.55
CA TYR A 99 -6.38 -4.35 9.51
C TYR A 99 -5.47 -5.22 8.63
N LEU A 100 -4.76 -4.65 7.65
CA LEU A 100 -3.73 -5.37 6.89
C LEU A 100 -2.45 -5.53 7.71
N LEU A 101 -2.03 -4.46 8.40
CA LEU A 101 -0.86 -4.48 9.28
C LEU A 101 -1.00 -5.50 10.41
N ARG A 102 -2.24 -5.70 10.88
CA ARG A 102 -2.54 -6.64 11.97
C ARG A 102 -2.72 -8.09 11.54
N VAL A 103 -2.71 -8.40 10.23
CA VAL A 103 -2.83 -9.78 9.75
C VAL A 103 -1.66 -10.61 10.31
N PRO A 104 -1.91 -11.77 10.94
CA PRO A 104 -0.83 -12.58 11.49
C PRO A 104 0.17 -13.09 10.44
N VAL A 105 1.44 -13.26 10.85
CA VAL A 105 2.54 -13.69 9.97
C VAL A 105 2.23 -14.96 9.18
N HIS A 106 1.53 -15.95 9.75
CA HIS A 106 1.23 -17.20 9.05
C HIS A 106 0.31 -17.06 7.81
N TYR A 107 -0.35 -15.92 7.64
CA TYR A 107 -1.13 -15.63 6.43
C TYR A 107 -0.31 -15.02 5.29
N TYR A 108 0.94 -14.62 5.55
CA TYR A 108 1.88 -14.21 4.52
C TYR A 108 2.42 -15.45 3.84
N ARG A 109 2.28 -15.52 2.51
CA ARG A 109 2.72 -16.68 1.70
C ARG A 109 4.22 -16.65 1.46
N ARG A 110 4.78 -15.45 1.31
CA ARG A 110 6.21 -15.14 1.21
C ARG A 110 6.60 -14.15 2.31
N PRO A 111 6.59 -14.55 3.60
CA PRO A 111 7.03 -13.65 4.66
C PRO A 111 8.49 -13.26 4.44
N PRO A 112 8.86 -11.98 4.61
CA PRO A 112 10.26 -11.57 4.51
C PRO A 112 11.15 -12.32 5.50
N PRO A 113 12.46 -12.43 5.21
CA PRO A 113 13.41 -13.11 6.10
C PRO A 113 13.42 -12.57 7.53
N TYR A 114 13.11 -11.30 7.71
CA TYR A 114 13.12 -10.65 9.01
C TYR A 114 11.84 -10.90 9.84
N PHE A 115 10.82 -11.59 9.29
CA PHE A 115 9.74 -12.17 10.09
C PHE A 115 10.14 -13.50 10.74
N ARG A 116 11.31 -14.07 10.39
CA ARG A 116 11.77 -15.33 10.99
C ARG A 116 11.97 -15.15 12.50
N GLY A 117 11.51 -16.13 13.26
CA GLY A 117 11.55 -16.09 14.73
C GLY A 117 10.40 -15.30 15.36
N TRP A 118 9.62 -14.54 14.58
CA TRP A 118 8.43 -13.87 15.10
C TRP A 118 7.27 -14.87 15.29
N PRO A 119 6.43 -14.71 16.34
CA PRO A 119 5.31 -15.60 16.54
C PRO A 119 4.35 -15.60 15.35
N ALA A 120 4.13 -16.77 14.77
CA ALA A 120 3.33 -16.92 13.54
C ALA A 120 1.88 -16.40 13.68
N ARG A 121 1.32 -16.44 14.90
CA ARG A 121 -0.04 -15.98 15.23
C ARG A 121 -0.12 -14.49 15.60
N SER A 122 1.00 -13.79 15.63
CA SER A 122 1.06 -12.35 15.92
C SER A 122 1.14 -11.53 14.63
N PRO A 123 0.68 -10.27 14.65
CA PRO A 123 0.93 -9.34 13.55
C PRO A 123 2.44 -9.13 13.39
N PRO A 124 2.95 -8.87 12.18
CA PRO A 124 4.37 -8.60 11.99
C PRO A 124 4.84 -7.37 12.78
N PRO A 125 6.10 -7.32 13.24
CA PRO A 125 6.63 -6.26 14.09
C PRO A 125 7.00 -5.02 13.26
N TRP A 126 5.99 -4.36 12.69
CA TRP A 126 6.17 -3.24 11.77
C TRP A 126 6.87 -2.04 12.41
N ASP A 127 6.62 -1.80 13.70
CA ASP A 127 7.26 -0.77 14.51
C ASP A 127 8.77 -1.00 14.66
N GLU A 128 9.20 -2.25 14.84
CA GLU A 128 10.64 -2.61 14.89
C GLU A 128 11.33 -2.30 13.55
N TYR A 129 10.67 -2.59 12.42
CA TYR A 129 11.27 -2.46 11.09
C TYR A 129 11.13 -1.08 10.44
N TRP A 130 10.05 -0.37 10.72
CA TRP A 130 9.79 0.97 10.15
C TRP A 130 10.18 2.11 11.10
N GLY A 131 10.51 1.78 12.34
CA GLY A 131 11.12 2.69 13.30
C GLY A 131 10.15 3.64 14.00
N ARG A 132 10.73 4.45 14.90
CA ARG A 132 9.96 5.34 15.80
C ARG A 132 9.10 6.36 15.06
N GLY A 133 9.63 7.00 14.02
CA GLY A 133 8.89 8.00 13.27
C GLY A 133 7.60 7.45 12.66
N TRP A 134 7.60 6.20 12.15
CA TRP A 134 6.38 5.56 11.68
C TRP A 134 5.41 5.26 12.83
N THR A 135 5.94 4.73 13.94
CA THR A 135 5.15 4.37 15.13
C THR A 135 4.43 5.57 15.75
N GLU A 136 5.07 6.75 15.77
CA GLU A 136 4.48 8.00 16.23
C GLU A 136 3.25 8.40 15.38
N HIS A 137 3.33 8.22 14.06
CA HIS A 137 2.22 8.49 13.13
C HIS A 137 1.11 7.43 13.21
N ARG A 138 1.42 6.23 13.70
CA ARG A 138 0.51 5.08 13.79
C ARG A 138 0.40 4.59 15.24
N SER A 139 0.25 5.51 16.19
CA SER A 139 0.12 5.16 17.61
C SER A 139 -1.06 4.20 17.85
N GLY A 140 -0.81 3.12 18.61
CA GLY A 140 -1.81 2.10 18.92
C GLY A 140 -2.18 1.16 17.76
N TRP A 141 -1.39 1.13 16.68
CA TRP A 141 -1.66 0.29 15.51
C TRP A 141 -1.69 -1.21 15.83
N ASP A 142 -1.03 -1.70 16.88
CA ASP A 142 -0.97 -3.10 17.30
C ASP A 142 -1.93 -3.41 18.46
N GLY A 143 -2.57 -2.37 19.01
CA GLY A 143 -3.52 -2.48 20.11
C GLY A 143 -4.76 -3.31 19.77
N ARG A 144 -5.33 -3.95 20.78
CA ARG A 144 -6.59 -4.68 20.65
C ARG A 144 -7.75 -3.72 20.47
N ASP A 145 -8.49 -3.86 19.36
CA ASP A 145 -9.75 -3.15 19.19
C ASP A 145 -10.78 -3.64 20.21
N ARG A 146 -11.42 -2.71 20.92
CA ARG A 146 -12.57 -3.02 21.79
C ARG A 146 -13.85 -3.27 21.00
N ARG A 147 -13.86 -2.86 19.73
CA ARG A 147 -15.01 -2.98 18.82
C ARG A 147 -14.78 -4.17 17.88
N PRO A 148 -15.83 -4.93 17.52
CA PRO A 148 -15.71 -5.93 16.47
C PRO A 148 -15.23 -5.31 15.15
N PRO A 149 -14.49 -6.08 14.33
CA PRO A 149 -14.07 -5.64 13.01
C PRO A 149 -15.28 -5.31 12.13
N PRO A 150 -15.13 -4.41 11.14
CA PRO A 150 -16.20 -4.15 10.18
C PRO A 150 -16.53 -5.41 9.36
N PRO A 151 -17.75 -5.48 8.79
CA PRO A 151 -18.07 -6.51 7.81
C PRO A 151 -17.06 -6.49 6.66
N ARG A 152 -16.66 -7.68 6.20
CA ARG A 152 -15.80 -7.84 5.03
C ARG A 152 -16.49 -7.30 3.78
N ALA A 153 -15.70 -6.69 2.90
CA ALA A 153 -16.17 -6.39 1.54
C ALA A 153 -16.60 -7.68 0.81
N PRO A 154 -17.62 -7.61 -0.05
CA PRO A 154 -17.95 -8.72 -0.94
C PRO A 154 -16.78 -9.00 -1.88
N LEU A 155 -16.61 -10.25 -2.30
CA LEU A 155 -15.55 -10.58 -3.26
C LEU A 155 -15.97 -10.11 -4.67
N PRO A 156 -15.06 -9.52 -5.46
CA PRO A 156 -15.35 -9.05 -6.83
C PRO A 156 -15.35 -10.24 -7.80
N THR A 157 -16.28 -11.18 -7.62
CA THR A 157 -16.31 -12.46 -8.34
C THR A 157 -16.51 -12.30 -9.85
N TYR A 158 -17.06 -11.18 -10.31
CA TYR A 158 -17.13 -10.84 -11.74
C TYR A 158 -15.74 -10.84 -12.42
N GLN A 159 -14.66 -10.60 -11.66
CA GLN A 159 -13.29 -10.63 -12.20
C GLN A 159 -12.84 -12.04 -12.63
N ARG A 160 -13.51 -13.11 -12.17
CA ARG A 160 -13.17 -14.51 -12.52
C ARG A 160 -13.14 -14.79 -14.02
N ARG A 161 -13.90 -14.03 -14.81
CA ARG A 161 -13.99 -14.20 -16.27
C ARG A 161 -12.83 -13.56 -17.05
N PHE A 162 -12.01 -12.75 -16.38
CA PHE A 162 -10.94 -11.99 -17.02
C PHE A 162 -9.61 -12.57 -16.60
N SER A 163 -8.94 -13.34 -17.44
CA SER A 163 -7.64 -13.95 -17.14
C SER A 163 -6.82 -14.14 -18.42
N GLY A 164 -5.50 -14.25 -18.28
CA GLY A 164 -4.61 -14.41 -19.43
C GLY A 164 -4.79 -13.28 -20.44
N GLU A 165 -5.11 -13.63 -21.68
CA GLU A 165 -5.36 -12.68 -22.78
C GLU A 165 -6.63 -11.84 -22.58
N HIS A 166 -7.60 -12.35 -21.82
CA HIS A 166 -8.85 -11.63 -21.53
C HIS A 166 -8.72 -10.67 -20.34
N TYR A 167 -7.53 -10.56 -19.74
CA TYR A 167 -7.32 -9.66 -18.61
C TYR A 167 -7.24 -8.20 -19.09
N PRO A 168 -8.11 -7.28 -18.63
CA PRO A 168 -8.08 -5.89 -19.07
C PRO A 168 -6.81 -5.22 -18.56
N ARG A 169 -6.00 -4.68 -19.47
CA ARG A 169 -4.73 -4.02 -19.15
C ARG A 169 -4.86 -2.49 -19.07
N GLY A 170 -5.90 -1.92 -19.67
CA GLY A 170 -6.15 -0.48 -19.65
C GLY A 170 -6.84 -0.04 -18.35
N LEU A 171 -6.30 0.99 -17.68
CA LEU A 171 -6.89 1.55 -16.46
C LEU A 171 -8.33 2.04 -16.66
N ALA A 172 -8.62 2.68 -17.80
CA ALA A 172 -9.97 3.17 -18.12
C ALA A 172 -10.98 2.02 -18.31
N GLU A 173 -10.58 0.97 -19.01
CA GLU A 173 -11.39 -0.24 -19.22
C GLU A 173 -11.65 -0.96 -17.88
N GLN A 174 -10.59 -1.16 -17.09
CA GLN A 174 -10.65 -1.72 -15.74
C GLN A 174 -11.62 -0.94 -14.84
N GLY A 175 -11.55 0.39 -14.88
CA GLY A 175 -12.44 1.28 -14.14
C GLY A 175 -13.90 1.16 -14.59
N ALA A 176 -14.15 1.11 -15.91
CA ALA A 176 -15.49 0.98 -16.47
C ALA A 176 -16.15 -0.35 -16.05
N ILE A 177 -15.48 -1.48 -16.25
CA ILE A 177 -15.97 -2.82 -15.89
C ILE A 177 -16.26 -2.90 -14.38
N ARG A 178 -15.37 -2.34 -13.55
CA ARG A 178 -15.58 -2.32 -12.10
C ARG A 178 -16.78 -1.48 -11.70
N ASN A 179 -16.94 -0.29 -12.28
CA ASN A 179 -18.08 0.58 -11.99
C ASN A 179 -19.41 -0.07 -12.39
N GLU A 180 -19.41 -0.87 -13.44
CA GLU A 180 -20.58 -1.64 -13.88
C GLU A 180 -20.94 -2.75 -12.89
N HIS A 181 -19.97 -3.60 -12.53
CA HIS A 181 -20.20 -4.86 -11.83
C HIS A 181 -19.96 -4.83 -10.31
N TYR A 182 -19.27 -3.84 -9.76
CA TYR A 182 -18.86 -3.81 -8.36
C TYR A 182 -19.27 -2.52 -7.67
N ARG A 183 -20.44 -2.57 -7.03
CA ARG A 183 -21.10 -1.41 -6.38
C ARG A 183 -20.65 -1.14 -4.95
N TYR A 184 -19.81 -1.99 -4.38
CA TYR A 184 -19.31 -1.80 -3.02
C TYR A 184 -18.47 -0.52 -2.93
N GLN A 185 -18.79 0.31 -1.93
CA GLN A 185 -18.01 1.50 -1.61
C GLN A 185 -17.09 1.22 -0.42
N PRO A 186 -15.78 1.48 -0.54
CA PRO A 186 -14.85 1.39 0.58
C PRO A 186 -15.30 2.21 1.79
N ARG A 187 -15.07 1.66 2.98
CA ARG A 187 -15.43 2.26 4.27
C ARG A 187 -14.21 2.84 5.00
N ASP A 188 -13.06 2.27 4.75
CA ASP A 188 -11.79 2.70 5.32
C ASP A 188 -11.32 3.99 4.62
N PRO A 189 -11.01 5.07 5.37
CA PRO A 189 -10.62 6.36 4.78
C PRO A 189 -9.40 6.28 3.87
N VAL A 190 -8.44 5.43 4.19
CA VAL A 190 -7.23 5.22 3.38
C VAL A 190 -7.62 4.58 2.05
N VAL A 191 -8.47 3.57 2.10
CA VAL A 191 -8.95 2.84 0.91
C VAL A 191 -9.79 3.78 0.02
N GLN A 192 -10.61 4.65 0.61
CA GLN A 192 -11.38 5.67 -0.13
C GLN A 192 -10.49 6.65 -0.90
N LYS A 193 -9.36 7.09 -0.33
CA LYS A 193 -8.38 7.95 -0.99
C LYS A 193 -7.80 7.25 -2.24
N HIS A 194 -7.34 6.01 -2.08
CA HIS A 194 -6.81 5.22 -3.19
C HIS A 194 -7.85 4.96 -4.28
N TYR A 195 -9.10 4.67 -3.89
CA TYR A 195 -10.23 4.45 -4.79
C TYR A 195 -10.59 5.70 -5.63
N ARG A 196 -10.58 6.88 -5.01
CA ARG A 196 -10.87 8.14 -5.71
C ARG A 196 -9.82 8.46 -6.77
N ASN A 197 -8.55 8.19 -6.47
CA ASN A 197 -7.45 8.43 -7.40
C ASN A 197 -7.56 7.54 -8.66
N GLU A 198 -8.04 6.30 -8.53
CA GLU A 198 -8.31 5.41 -9.68
C GLU A 198 -9.43 5.96 -10.57
N ARG A 199 -10.50 6.46 -9.97
CA ARG A 199 -11.63 7.05 -10.71
C ARG A 199 -11.25 8.37 -11.39
N GLY A 200 -10.44 9.20 -10.75
CA GLY A 200 -10.00 10.48 -11.29
C GLY A 200 -9.07 10.34 -12.51
N ALA A 201 -8.26 9.27 -12.56
CA ALA A 201 -7.36 9.01 -13.68
C ALA A 201 -8.07 8.43 -14.92
N GLY A 202 -9.31 7.95 -14.79
CA GLY A 202 -10.10 7.33 -15.88
C GLY A 202 -11.36 8.10 -16.28
N GLY A 203 -11.59 9.30 -15.74
CA GLY A 203 -12.71 10.15 -16.14
C GLY A 203 -12.51 10.76 -17.54
N PRO A 204 -13.56 11.00 -18.33
CA PRO A 204 -13.44 11.77 -19.56
C PRO A 204 -12.86 13.14 -19.22
N GLN A 205 -11.68 13.44 -19.73
CA GLN A 205 -11.17 14.80 -19.82
C GLN A 205 -12.20 15.55 -20.67
N GLU A 206 -13.02 16.41 -20.05
CA GLU A 206 -13.88 17.34 -20.76
C GLU A 206 -13.01 18.06 -21.78
N ARG A 207 -13.23 17.73 -23.05
CA ARG A 207 -12.66 18.48 -24.17
C ARG A 207 -13.10 19.92 -23.96
N GLY A 208 -12.13 20.76 -23.64
CA GLY A 208 -12.28 22.21 -23.67
C GLY A 208 -13.02 22.57 -24.94
N ARG A 209 -14.24 23.05 -24.75
CA ARG A 209 -15.06 23.68 -25.77
C ARG A 209 -14.35 24.99 -26.11
N GLY A 210 -13.35 24.91 -26.97
CA GLY A 210 -12.70 26.07 -27.58
C GLY A 210 -13.70 26.71 -28.52
N GLU A 211 -14.24 27.84 -28.07
CA GLU A 211 -15.24 28.64 -28.75
C GLU A 211 -14.75 29.03 -30.15
N ARG A 212 -15.63 28.83 -31.13
CA ARG A 212 -15.66 29.69 -32.31
C ARG A 212 -16.20 31.03 -31.83
N HIS A 213 -15.46 32.11 -32.02
CA HIS A 213 -15.92 33.40 -32.55
C HIS A 213 -14.72 34.31 -32.78
#